data_AF-A0A259TVE3-F1
#
_entry.id   AF-A0A259TVE3-F1
#
_cell.length_a   1.000
_cell.length_b   1.000
_cell.length_c   1.000
_cell.angle_alpha   90.00
_cell.angle_beta   90.00
_cell.angle_gamma   90.00
#
_symmetry.space_group_name_H-M   'P 1'
#
loop_
_entity.id
_entity.type
_entity.pdbx_description
1 polymer ?
#
loop_
_entity_poly.entity_id
_entity_poly.type
_entity_poly.pdbx_seq_one_letter_code
_entity_poly.pdbx_strand_id
1 'polypeptide(L)'
;MHGKSLDDIANMTDAELERLNAQTLFVVNGLPSCWLNHADELRDAAEVLWNDKSNGLRVEDEPVVEIEEVRDGNLISEVPKVRREVSKFYAVSRPYLLLAGFAIENLTKGILVAEDPKLISDGVLGSEIKTNNLIHLLDKIDSVEASESERNFCSVASSALPYWGRYPIPLHHGGVMPEVGMDATMREAYLSLHDRLGLTLYSRVKNGWDSGIGARTVSLYSRRYEDMMP
;
A
#
# COMPACT_ATOMS: atom_id res chain seq x y z
N MET A 1 12.49 -25.93 -7.04
CA MET A 1 13.06 -26.97 -6.17
C MET A 1 11.90 -27.81 -5.66
N HIS A 2 11.95 -29.14 -5.72
CA HIS A 2 10.94 -29.99 -5.10
C HIS A 2 11.07 -29.94 -3.58
N GLY A 3 9.96 -29.99 -2.85
CA GLY A 3 9.96 -30.05 -1.38
C GLY A 3 10.85 -31.18 -0.87
N LYS A 4 11.55 -30.95 0.25
CA LYS A 4 12.43 -31.95 0.88
C LYS A 4 11.64 -33.22 1.17
N SER A 5 12.21 -34.38 0.85
CA SER A 5 11.57 -35.66 1.11
C SER A 5 11.47 -35.91 2.63
N LEU A 6 10.58 -36.81 3.05
CA LEU A 6 10.49 -37.21 4.46
C LEU A 6 11.82 -37.77 4.99
N ASP A 7 12.58 -38.44 4.12
CA ASP A 7 13.92 -38.96 4.44
C ASP A 7 14.95 -37.83 4.62
N ASP A 8 14.81 -36.71 3.89
CA ASP A 8 15.66 -35.53 4.07
C ASP A 8 15.36 -34.83 5.41
N ILE A 9 14.10 -34.82 5.85
CA ILE A 9 13.67 -34.20 7.12
C ILE A 9 14.12 -35.06 8.30
N ALA A 10 14.03 -36.40 8.20
CA ALA A 10 14.39 -37.32 9.27
C ALA A 10 15.89 -37.26 9.67
N ASN A 11 16.75 -36.75 8.78
CA ASN A 11 18.18 -36.62 9.00
C ASN A 11 18.64 -35.20 9.39
N MET A 12 17.71 -34.27 9.58
CA MET A 12 18.04 -32.89 9.97
C MET A 12 18.45 -32.80 11.44
N THR A 13 19.40 -31.91 11.73
CA THR A 13 19.65 -31.44 13.09
C THR A 13 18.51 -30.57 13.61
N ASP A 14 18.39 -30.42 14.93
CA ASP A 14 17.36 -29.56 15.55
C ASP A 14 17.42 -28.12 15.03
N ALA A 15 18.63 -27.58 14.82
CA ALA A 15 18.82 -26.23 14.29
C ALA A 15 18.38 -26.09 12.82
N GLU A 16 18.59 -27.12 12.01
CA GLU A 16 18.11 -27.14 10.62
C GLU A 16 16.58 -27.25 10.56
N LEU A 17 15.99 -28.03 11.47
CA LEU A 17 14.54 -28.16 11.61
C LEU A 17 13.91 -26.84 12.05
N GLU A 18 14.49 -26.15 13.04
CA GLU A 18 14.02 -24.85 13.51
C GLU A 18 14.05 -23.80 12.39
N ARG A 19 15.14 -23.75 11.62
CA ARG A 19 15.25 -22.86 10.46
C ARG A 19 14.19 -23.17 9.39
N LEU A 20 13.96 -24.45 9.09
CA LEU A 20 12.94 -24.88 8.12
C LEU A 20 11.53 -24.48 8.59
N ASN A 21 11.24 -24.66 9.87
CA ASN A 21 9.95 -24.28 10.46
C ASN A 21 9.73 -22.76 10.40
N ALA A 22 10.75 -21.97 10.75
CA ALA A 22 10.68 -20.51 10.66
C ALA A 22 10.45 -20.02 9.22
N GLN A 23 11.16 -20.61 8.25
CA GLN A 23 10.97 -20.30 6.83
C GLN A 23 9.57 -20.69 6.34
N THR A 24 9.07 -21.86 6.75
CA THR A 24 7.72 -22.31 6.40
C THR A 24 6.66 -21.36 6.96
N LEU A 25 6.80 -20.95 8.23
CA LEU A 25 5.89 -20.00 8.86
C LEU A 25 5.93 -18.63 8.17
N PHE A 26 7.12 -18.16 7.78
CA PHE A 26 7.26 -16.94 6.99
C PHE A 26 6.47 -17.00 5.69
N VAL A 27 6.57 -18.11 4.94
CA VAL A 27 5.85 -18.28 3.67
C VAL A 27 4.35 -18.44 3.88
N VAL A 28 3.92 -19.15 4.93
CA VAL A 28 2.50 -19.27 5.28
C VAL A 28 1.87 -17.91 5.59
N ASN A 29 2.57 -17.04 6.32
CA ASN A 29 2.10 -15.68 6.60
C ASN A 29 2.21 -14.75 5.38
N GLY A 30 3.07 -15.10 4.42
CA GLY A 30 3.23 -14.39 3.15
C GLY A 30 2.34 -14.91 2.02
N LEU A 31 1.42 -15.85 2.26
CA LEU A 31 0.55 -16.35 1.22
C LEU A 31 -0.28 -15.22 0.59
N PRO A 32 -0.48 -15.19 -0.73
CA PRO A 32 -1.32 -14.18 -1.40
C PRO A 32 -2.69 -13.91 -0.73
N SER A 33 -3.33 -14.94 -0.19
CA SER A 33 -4.60 -14.82 0.55
C SER A 33 -4.48 -14.01 1.84
N CYS A 34 -3.33 -14.06 2.53
CA CYS A 34 -3.07 -13.25 3.71
C CYS A 34 -2.99 -11.76 3.35
N TRP A 35 -2.30 -11.44 2.25
CA TRP A 35 -2.24 -10.06 1.74
C TRP A 35 -3.62 -9.53 1.35
N LEU A 36 -4.42 -10.35 0.67
CA LEU A 36 -5.79 -9.99 0.29
C LEU A 36 -6.66 -9.69 1.51
N ASN A 37 -6.68 -10.60 2.49
CA ASN A 37 -7.47 -10.42 3.71
C ASN A 37 -7.05 -9.15 4.46
N HIS A 38 -5.74 -8.90 4.58
CA HIS A 38 -5.26 -7.73 5.30
C HIS A 38 -5.58 -6.42 4.56
N ALA A 39 -5.52 -6.43 3.23
CA ALA A 39 -5.98 -5.29 2.44
C ALA A 39 -7.47 -4.99 2.67
N ASP A 40 -8.32 -6.02 2.67
CA ASP A 40 -9.75 -5.87 2.93
C ASP A 40 -10.04 -5.31 4.34
N GLU A 41 -9.33 -5.80 5.37
CA GLU A 41 -9.42 -5.28 6.74
C GLU A 41 -9.05 -3.80 6.82
N LEU A 42 -7.94 -3.40 6.18
CA LEU A 42 -7.47 -2.02 6.14
C LEU A 42 -8.44 -1.11 5.39
N ARG A 43 -8.99 -1.59 4.27
CA ARG A 43 -10.00 -0.87 3.49
C ARG A 43 -11.27 -0.66 4.28
N ASP A 44 -11.77 -1.68 4.95
CA ASP A 44 -12.99 -1.58 5.74
C ASP A 44 -12.79 -0.64 6.94
N ALA A 45 -11.62 -0.68 7.59
CA ALA A 45 -11.27 0.27 8.64
C ALA A 45 -11.19 1.72 8.13
N ALA A 46 -10.58 1.95 6.96
CA ALA A 46 -10.53 3.28 6.33
C ALA A 46 -11.95 3.81 6.06
N GLU A 47 -12.82 2.97 5.51
CA GLU A 47 -14.20 3.34 5.18
C GLU A 47 -15.05 3.66 6.41
N VAL A 48 -14.85 2.98 7.54
CA VAL A 48 -15.46 3.36 8.82
C VAL A 48 -15.09 4.80 9.20
N LEU A 49 -13.82 5.17 9.10
CA LEU A 49 -13.37 6.54 9.39
C LEU A 49 -13.98 7.56 8.43
N TRP A 50 -14.07 7.23 7.13
CA TRP A 50 -14.63 8.13 6.13
C TRP A 50 -16.12 8.39 6.33
N ASN A 51 -16.86 7.36 6.74
CA ASN A 51 -18.28 7.50 7.04
C ASN A 51 -18.54 8.44 8.23
N ASP A 52 -17.58 8.54 9.15
CA ASP A 52 -17.64 9.45 10.30
C ASP A 52 -16.92 10.81 10.10
N LYS A 53 -16.44 11.10 8.89
CA LYS A 53 -15.55 12.26 8.61
C LYS A 53 -16.12 13.62 9.05
N SER A 54 -17.44 13.78 9.08
CA SER A 54 -18.09 15.04 9.46
C SER A 54 -17.86 15.42 10.91
N ASN A 55 -17.59 14.45 11.79
CA ASN A 55 -17.37 14.70 13.22
C ASN A 55 -16.02 15.38 13.53
N GLY A 56 -15.13 15.47 12.54
CA GLY A 56 -13.79 16.01 12.68
C GLY A 56 -13.42 17.06 11.64
N LEU A 57 -14.37 17.80 11.08
CA LEU A 57 -14.05 18.87 10.13
C LEU A 57 -13.21 19.96 10.80
N ARG A 58 -12.03 20.22 10.23
CA ARG A 58 -11.13 21.30 10.61
C ARG A 58 -11.07 22.32 9.48
N VAL A 59 -11.00 23.58 9.87
CA VAL A 59 -10.76 24.70 8.95
C VAL A 59 -9.48 25.34 9.44
N GLU A 60 -8.45 25.29 8.62
CA GLU A 60 -7.11 25.76 8.96
C GLU A 60 -6.76 26.94 8.05
N ASP A 61 -6.19 27.99 8.65
CA ASP A 61 -5.64 29.17 7.97
C ASP A 61 -4.13 28.95 7.85
N GLU A 62 -3.71 28.30 6.76
CA GLU A 62 -2.33 27.88 6.57
C GLU A 62 -1.54 28.94 5.76
N PRO A 63 -0.32 29.29 6.20
CA PRO A 63 0.57 30.15 5.43
C PRO A 63 1.14 29.36 4.24
N VAL A 64 0.75 29.75 3.03
CA VAL A 64 1.33 29.23 1.78
C VAL A 64 2.49 30.14 1.38
N VAL A 65 3.68 29.54 1.24
CA VAL A 65 4.89 30.24 0.77
C VAL A 65 4.99 30.07 -0.73
N GLU A 66 4.91 31.17 -1.45
CA GLU A 66 5.14 31.23 -2.90
C GLU A 66 6.46 31.93 -3.18
N ILE A 67 7.21 31.47 -4.17
CA ILE A 67 8.39 32.19 -4.64
C ILE A 67 7.93 33.21 -5.68
N GLU A 68 8.10 34.49 -5.37
CA GLU A 68 7.82 35.59 -6.29
C GLU A 68 9.15 36.13 -6.82
N GLU A 69 9.30 36.16 -8.16
CA GLU A 69 10.41 36.87 -8.78
C GLU A 69 10.14 38.38 -8.72
N VAL A 70 10.96 39.09 -7.95
CA VAL A 70 10.93 40.55 -7.88
C VAL A 70 12.08 41.10 -8.72
N ARG A 71 11.74 42.03 -9.63
CA ARG A 71 12.70 42.74 -10.46
C ARG A 71 12.97 44.13 -9.90
N ASP A 72 14.25 44.42 -9.65
CA ASP A 72 14.73 45.77 -9.36
C ASP A 72 15.79 46.17 -10.40
N GLY A 73 15.37 46.96 -11.40
CA GLY A 73 16.18 47.24 -12.57
C GLY A 73 16.54 45.97 -13.36
N ASN A 74 17.84 45.65 -13.41
CA ASN A 74 18.37 44.44 -14.06
C ASN A 74 18.60 43.27 -13.08
N LEU A 75 18.35 43.43 -11.78
CA LEU A 75 18.43 42.34 -10.81
C LEU A 75 17.10 41.59 -10.74
N ILE A 76 17.16 40.26 -10.82
CA ILE A 76 16.07 39.35 -10.48
C ILE A 76 16.40 38.77 -9.11
N SER A 77 15.50 38.94 -8.14
CA SER A 77 15.59 38.33 -6.82
C SER A 77 14.36 37.48 -6.56
N GLU A 78 14.55 36.26 -6.05
CA GLU A 78 13.46 35.41 -5.58
C GLU A 78 13.16 35.74 -4.12
N VAL A 79 11.94 36.20 -3.83
CA VAL A 79 11.50 36.49 -2.46
C VAL A 79 10.30 35.62 -2.09
N PRO A 80 10.31 35.01 -0.90
CA PRO A 80 9.17 34.26 -0.41
C PRO A 80 8.02 35.22 -0.06
N LYS A 81 6.90 35.09 -0.77
CA LYS A 81 5.64 35.72 -0.46
C LYS A 81 4.79 34.75 0.34
N VAL A 82 4.35 35.16 1.53
CA VAL A 82 3.43 34.36 2.34
C VAL A 82 2.02 34.83 2.06
N ARG A 83 1.19 33.96 1.47
CA ARG A 83 -0.26 34.16 1.42
C ARG A 83 -0.96 33.24 2.42
N ARG A 84 -2.22 33.53 2.69
CA ARG A 84 -3.06 32.72 3.57
C ARG A 84 -4.11 32.01 2.75
N GLU A 85 -4.17 30.69 2.90
CA GLU A 85 -5.22 29.88 2.30
C GLU A 85 -6.03 29.18 3.39
N VAL A 86 -7.35 29.30 3.25
CA VAL A 86 -8.28 28.59 4.11
C VAL A 86 -8.54 27.22 3.50
N SER A 87 -8.01 26.18 4.13
CA SER A 87 -8.17 24.80 3.71
C SER A 87 -9.10 24.05 4.66
N LYS A 88 -9.93 23.16 4.09
CA LYS A 88 -10.81 22.28 4.86
C LYS A 88 -10.21 20.89 4.90
N PHE A 89 -9.95 20.41 6.10
CA PHE A 89 -9.42 19.07 6.32
C PHE A 89 -10.39 18.27 7.16
N TYR A 90 -10.66 17.02 6.78
CA TYR A 90 -11.28 16.09 7.72
C TYR A 90 -10.18 15.54 8.64
N ALA A 91 -10.41 15.53 9.95
CA ALA A 91 -9.48 14.96 10.93
C ALA A 91 -9.10 13.49 10.63
N VAL A 92 -9.94 12.80 9.86
CA VAL A 92 -9.71 11.41 9.42
C VAL A 92 -8.82 11.29 8.18
N SER A 93 -8.41 12.41 7.55
CA SER A 93 -7.69 12.37 6.27
C SER A 93 -6.36 11.60 6.36
N ARG A 94 -5.51 11.92 7.34
CA ARG A 94 -4.24 11.21 7.56
C ARG A 94 -4.42 9.72 7.86
N PRO A 95 -5.21 9.31 8.88
CA PRO A 95 -5.40 7.89 9.16
C PRO A 95 -6.08 7.16 7.99
N TYR A 96 -7.01 7.79 7.27
CA TYR A 96 -7.59 7.21 6.06
C TYR A 96 -6.52 6.93 5.01
N LEU A 97 -5.71 7.93 4.65
CA LEU A 97 -4.65 7.79 3.64
C LEU A 97 -3.62 6.71 4.01
N LEU A 98 -3.28 6.57 5.30
CA LEU A 98 -2.41 5.50 5.76
C LEU A 98 -3.04 4.13 5.54
N LEU A 99 -4.26 3.92 6.03
CA LEU A 99 -4.95 2.63 5.92
C LEU A 99 -5.21 2.26 4.46
N ALA A 100 -5.69 3.21 3.67
CA ALA A 100 -5.95 3.04 2.25
C ALA A 100 -4.64 2.78 1.47
N GLY A 101 -3.56 3.51 1.77
CA GLY A 101 -2.24 3.30 1.19
C GLY A 101 -1.68 1.91 1.51
N PHE A 102 -1.77 1.47 2.77
CA PHE A 102 -1.38 0.11 3.16
C PHE A 102 -2.25 -0.96 2.48
N ALA A 103 -3.55 -0.72 2.30
CA ALA A 103 -4.41 -1.66 1.59
C ALA A 103 -3.95 -1.86 0.14
N ILE A 104 -3.68 -0.77 -0.59
CA ILE A 104 -3.15 -0.85 -1.96
C ILE A 104 -1.77 -1.51 -1.98
N GLU A 105 -0.89 -1.19 -1.03
CA GLU A 105 0.43 -1.84 -0.89
C GLU A 105 0.30 -3.35 -0.72
N ASN A 106 -0.61 -3.80 0.14
CA ASN A 106 -0.85 -5.23 0.39
C ASN A 106 -1.37 -5.92 -0.87
N LEU A 107 -2.34 -5.34 -1.58
CA LEU A 107 -2.86 -5.94 -2.81
C LEU A 107 -1.80 -6.03 -3.91
N THR A 108 -1.05 -4.96 -4.14
CA THR A 108 0.02 -4.96 -5.16
C THR A 108 1.09 -6.01 -4.83
N LYS A 109 1.57 -6.05 -3.58
CA LYS A 109 2.55 -7.06 -3.15
C LYS A 109 1.98 -8.47 -3.23
N GLY A 110 0.72 -8.67 -2.84
CA GLY A 110 0.03 -9.95 -2.94
C GLY A 110 -0.06 -10.46 -4.38
N ILE A 111 -0.35 -9.58 -5.35
CA ILE A 111 -0.34 -9.93 -6.78
C ILE A 111 1.06 -10.34 -7.23
N LEU A 112 2.08 -9.55 -6.89
CA LEU A 112 3.46 -9.86 -7.28
C LEU A 112 3.94 -11.19 -6.68
N VAL A 113 3.58 -11.49 -5.43
CA VAL A 113 3.85 -12.80 -4.80
C VAL A 113 3.06 -13.91 -5.50
N ALA A 114 1.80 -13.65 -5.89
CA ALA A 114 1.02 -14.62 -6.63
C ALA A 114 1.65 -14.97 -7.98
N GLU A 115 2.32 -14.01 -8.61
CA GLU A 115 3.07 -14.15 -9.87
C GLU A 115 4.43 -14.82 -9.71
N ASP A 116 5.18 -14.42 -8.68
CA ASP A 116 6.49 -14.98 -8.36
C ASP A 116 6.59 -15.37 -6.88
N PRO A 117 6.34 -16.66 -6.56
CA PRO A 117 6.48 -17.18 -5.20
C PRO A 117 7.88 -17.01 -4.59
N LYS A 118 8.92 -16.79 -5.42
CA LYS A 118 10.30 -16.59 -4.92
C LYS A 118 10.46 -15.32 -4.10
N LEU A 119 9.53 -14.38 -4.25
CA LEU A 119 9.50 -13.15 -3.46
C LEU A 119 9.26 -13.41 -1.96
N ILE A 120 8.87 -14.62 -1.57
CA ILE A 120 8.77 -15.02 -0.15
C ILE A 120 9.45 -16.36 0.15
N SER A 121 9.71 -17.21 -0.84
CA SER A 121 10.15 -18.59 -0.59
C SER A 121 11.49 -18.72 0.12
N ASP A 122 12.35 -17.70 0.05
CA ASP A 122 13.72 -17.74 0.60
C ASP A 122 13.79 -17.34 2.08
N GLY A 123 12.65 -17.19 2.76
CA GLY A 123 12.57 -16.78 4.17
C GLY A 123 12.86 -15.30 4.40
N VAL A 124 12.93 -14.52 3.32
CA VAL A 124 13.04 -13.06 3.33
C VAL A 124 12.13 -12.51 2.25
N LEU A 125 11.65 -11.28 2.45
CA LEU A 125 10.88 -10.59 1.42
C LEU A 125 11.80 -10.23 0.24
N GLY A 126 11.34 -10.48 -0.99
CA GLY A 126 12.04 -10.11 -2.21
C GLY A 126 12.30 -8.62 -2.27
N SER A 127 13.52 -8.22 -2.65
CA SER A 127 13.92 -6.80 -2.65
C SER A 127 13.02 -5.91 -3.51
N GLU A 128 12.44 -6.49 -4.56
CA GLU A 128 11.53 -5.84 -5.51
C GLU A 128 10.25 -5.31 -4.88
N ILE A 129 9.81 -5.92 -3.77
CA ILE A 129 8.56 -5.58 -3.07
C ILE A 129 8.81 -4.99 -1.67
N LYS A 130 10.05 -4.62 -1.35
CA LYS A 130 10.39 -3.95 -0.06
C LYS A 130 10.06 -2.46 -0.03
N THR A 131 9.72 -1.88 -1.17
CA THR A 131 9.34 -0.46 -1.27
C THR A 131 7.92 -0.22 -0.75
N ASN A 132 7.64 1.01 -0.34
CA ASN A 132 6.32 1.56 -0.08
C ASN A 132 5.87 2.58 -1.15
N ASN A 133 6.64 2.71 -2.23
CA ASN A 133 6.25 3.50 -3.38
C ASN A 133 5.22 2.72 -4.21
N LEU A 134 3.95 3.11 -4.07
CA LEU A 134 2.82 2.44 -4.71
C LEU A 134 2.85 2.55 -6.22
N ILE A 135 3.37 3.65 -6.79
CA ILE A 135 3.52 3.79 -8.24
C ILE A 135 4.49 2.76 -8.77
N HIS A 136 5.66 2.61 -8.14
CA HIS A 136 6.64 1.61 -8.53
C HIS A 136 6.09 0.18 -8.39
N LEU A 137 5.27 -0.11 -7.36
CA LEU A 137 4.63 -1.41 -7.23
C LEU A 137 3.56 -1.65 -8.31
N LEU A 138 2.76 -0.63 -8.64
CA LEU A 138 1.73 -0.71 -9.68
C LEU A 138 2.34 -0.92 -11.07
N ASP A 139 3.44 -0.23 -11.38
CA ASP A 139 4.12 -0.34 -12.68
C ASP A 139 4.72 -1.73 -12.93
N LYS A 140 4.77 -2.61 -11.92
CA LYS A 140 5.16 -4.02 -12.03
C LYS A 140 4.00 -4.96 -12.37
N ILE A 141 2.75 -4.48 -12.36
CA ILE A 141 1.55 -5.32 -12.55
C ILE A 141 0.94 -5.03 -13.91
N ASP A 142 1.15 -5.91 -14.88
CA ASP A 142 0.63 -5.74 -16.25
C ASP A 142 -0.90 -5.89 -16.33
N SER A 143 -1.51 -6.61 -15.39
CA SER A 143 -2.94 -6.93 -15.43
C SER A 143 -3.86 -5.79 -14.97
N VAL A 144 -3.32 -4.68 -14.45
CA VAL A 144 -4.11 -3.56 -13.91
C VAL A 144 -3.53 -2.24 -14.37
N GLU A 145 -4.26 -1.54 -15.24
CA GLU A 145 -3.92 -0.17 -15.64
C GLU A 145 -4.52 0.84 -14.66
N ALA A 146 -3.68 1.67 -14.04
CA ALA A 146 -4.12 2.73 -13.14
C ALA A 146 -4.37 4.03 -13.93
N SER A 147 -5.57 4.59 -13.76
CA SER A 147 -5.96 5.90 -14.26
C SER A 147 -5.15 7.03 -13.60
N GLU A 148 -5.23 8.23 -14.16
CA GLU A 148 -4.53 9.41 -13.63
C GLU A 148 -4.92 9.73 -12.19
N SER A 149 -6.22 9.66 -11.85
CA SER A 149 -6.71 9.91 -10.49
C SER A 149 -6.23 8.87 -9.49
N GLU A 150 -6.15 7.60 -9.90
CA GLU A 150 -5.62 6.50 -9.09
C GLU A 150 -4.11 6.63 -8.88
N ARG A 151 -3.36 7.01 -9.92
CA ARG A 151 -1.94 7.34 -9.81
C ARG A 151 -1.71 8.54 -8.90
N ASN A 152 -2.56 9.56 -8.98
CA ASN A 152 -2.49 10.70 -8.07
C ASN A 152 -2.71 10.27 -6.61
N PHE A 153 -3.73 9.45 -6.34
CA PHE A 153 -3.95 8.87 -5.02
C PHE A 153 -2.71 8.09 -4.53
N CYS A 154 -2.16 7.20 -5.37
CA CYS A 154 -0.99 6.41 -5.03
C CYS A 154 0.26 7.25 -4.77
N SER A 155 0.43 8.36 -5.50
CA SER A 155 1.52 9.32 -5.26
C SER A 155 1.40 9.98 -3.89
N VAL A 156 0.22 10.51 -3.56
CA VAL A 156 -0.05 11.13 -2.25
C VAL A 156 0.16 10.10 -1.14
N ALA A 157 -0.44 8.91 -1.24
CA ALA A 157 -0.29 7.86 -0.25
C ALA A 157 1.18 7.43 -0.09
N SER A 158 1.93 7.24 -1.17
CA SER A 158 3.37 6.89 -1.11
C SER A 158 4.19 7.93 -0.36
N SER A 159 3.83 9.21 -0.45
CA SER A 159 4.49 10.27 0.33
C SER A 159 4.07 10.26 1.81
N ALA A 160 2.84 9.82 2.11
CA ALA A 160 2.27 9.79 3.46
C ALA A 160 2.84 8.66 4.32
N LEU A 161 2.97 7.46 3.74
CA LEU A 161 3.35 6.23 4.44
C LEU A 161 4.68 6.34 5.23
N PRO A 162 5.78 6.92 4.68
CA PRO A 162 7.03 7.05 5.41
C PRO A 162 6.97 8.08 6.55
N TYR A 163 6.16 9.13 6.45
CA TYR A 163 6.31 10.27 7.35
C TYR A 163 4.99 10.98 7.69
N TRP A 164 4.49 11.87 6.82
CA TRP A 164 3.57 12.92 7.25
C TRP A 164 2.18 12.40 7.65
N GLY A 165 1.84 11.18 7.23
CA GLY A 165 0.66 10.48 7.74
C GLY A 165 0.80 10.07 9.22
N ARG A 166 2.04 9.85 9.70
CA ARG A 166 2.35 9.31 11.04
C ARG A 166 2.88 10.34 12.03
N TYR A 167 3.63 11.32 11.55
CA TYR A 167 4.33 12.29 12.39
C TYR A 167 4.04 13.72 11.93
N PRO A 168 4.09 14.72 12.83
CA PRO A 168 3.91 16.12 12.46
C PRO A 168 5.11 16.70 11.70
N ILE A 169 6.33 16.18 11.91
CA ILE A 169 7.56 16.69 11.27
C ILE A 169 8.47 15.55 10.76
N PRO A 170 9.17 15.74 9.63
CA PRO A 170 10.06 14.72 9.07
C PRO A 170 11.33 14.59 9.93
N LEU A 171 12.11 13.54 9.68
CA LEU A 171 13.43 13.38 10.31
C LEU A 171 14.41 14.48 9.92
N HIS A 172 14.25 15.08 8.74
CA HIS A 172 15.10 16.14 8.21
C HIS A 172 14.26 17.26 7.61
N HIS A 173 14.66 18.51 7.83
CA HIS A 173 13.93 19.72 7.40
C HIS A 173 13.57 19.74 5.90
N GLY A 174 14.38 19.12 5.04
CA GLY A 174 14.10 19.03 3.59
C GLY A 174 12.96 18.08 3.21
N GLY A 175 12.37 17.35 4.16
CA GLY A 175 11.28 16.40 3.93
C GLY A 175 9.90 16.92 4.32
N VAL A 176 9.75 18.22 4.59
CA VAL A 176 8.46 18.80 4.96
C VAL A 176 7.56 18.78 3.74
N MET A 177 6.38 18.17 3.89
CA MET A 177 5.36 18.08 2.87
C MET A 177 4.08 18.73 3.41
N PRO A 178 3.31 19.46 2.58
CA PRO A 178 2.01 19.94 2.99
C PRO A 178 1.09 18.76 3.29
N GLU A 179 0.21 18.92 4.27
CA GLU A 179 -0.86 17.96 4.51
C GLU A 179 -1.81 17.96 3.30
N VAL A 180 -2.14 16.77 2.82
CA VAL A 180 -3.15 16.59 1.77
C VAL A 180 -4.43 16.08 2.43
N GLY A 181 -5.50 16.85 2.30
CA GLY A 181 -6.83 16.46 2.76
C GLY A 181 -7.42 15.38 1.87
N MET A 182 -8.06 14.39 2.48
CA MET A 182 -8.76 13.36 1.74
C MET A 182 -10.12 13.91 1.27
N ASP A 183 -10.43 13.79 -0.01
CA ASP A 183 -11.71 14.19 -0.58
C ASP A 183 -12.46 12.99 -1.22
N ALA A 184 -13.67 13.26 -1.72
CA ALA A 184 -14.51 12.22 -2.33
C ALA A 184 -13.89 11.66 -3.60
N THR A 185 -13.21 12.48 -4.40
CA THR A 185 -12.58 12.08 -5.66
C THR A 185 -11.40 11.15 -5.41
N MET A 186 -10.53 11.48 -4.45
CA MET A 186 -9.45 10.60 -4.02
C MET A 186 -9.97 9.29 -3.46
N ARG A 187 -11.08 9.33 -2.70
CA ARG A 187 -11.70 8.11 -2.17
C ARG A 187 -12.23 7.22 -3.29
N GLU A 188 -12.92 7.78 -4.26
CA GLU A 188 -13.44 7.03 -5.40
C GLU A 188 -12.32 6.39 -6.21
N ALA A 189 -11.23 7.13 -6.45
CA ALA A 189 -10.03 6.59 -7.08
C ALA A 189 -9.45 5.42 -6.29
N TYR A 190 -9.26 5.58 -4.97
CA TYR A 190 -8.81 4.51 -4.09
C TYR A 190 -9.70 3.27 -4.15
N LEU A 191 -11.02 3.43 -3.99
CA LEU A 191 -11.95 2.30 -3.96
C LEU A 191 -11.99 1.57 -5.30
N SER A 192 -11.99 2.31 -6.41
CA SER A 192 -11.96 1.72 -7.75
C SER A 192 -10.69 0.90 -7.97
N LEU A 193 -9.53 1.44 -7.60
CA LEU A 193 -8.26 0.72 -7.72
C LEU A 193 -8.22 -0.50 -6.79
N HIS A 194 -8.65 -0.34 -5.55
CA HIS A 194 -8.71 -1.41 -4.55
C HIS A 194 -9.54 -2.59 -5.06
N ASP A 195 -10.74 -2.34 -5.57
CA ASP A 195 -11.63 -3.41 -6.05
C ASP A 195 -11.03 -4.15 -7.24
N ARG A 196 -10.39 -3.43 -8.19
CA ARG A 196 -9.74 -4.05 -9.35
C ARG A 196 -8.51 -4.87 -8.98
N LEU A 197 -7.66 -4.36 -8.09
CA LEU A 197 -6.49 -5.10 -7.59
C LEU A 197 -6.93 -6.31 -6.75
N GLY A 198 -7.94 -6.15 -5.89
CA GLY A 198 -8.51 -7.20 -5.07
C GLY A 198 -9.10 -8.33 -5.91
N LEU A 199 -9.90 -7.99 -6.91
CA LEU A 199 -10.45 -8.96 -7.86
C LEU A 199 -9.34 -9.69 -8.64
N THR A 200 -8.32 -8.95 -9.07
CA THR A 200 -7.15 -9.52 -9.75
C THR A 200 -6.44 -10.54 -8.87
N LEU A 201 -6.11 -10.18 -7.63
CA LEU A 201 -5.46 -11.07 -6.67
C LEU A 201 -6.32 -12.30 -6.38
N TYR A 202 -7.60 -12.08 -6.07
CA TYR A 202 -8.56 -13.14 -5.79
C TYR A 202 -8.66 -14.15 -6.96
N SER A 203 -8.79 -13.65 -8.20
CA SER A 203 -8.90 -14.51 -9.39
C SER A 203 -7.70 -15.44 -9.58
N ARG A 204 -6.51 -14.99 -9.18
CA ARG A 204 -5.26 -15.76 -9.30
C ARG A 204 -5.15 -16.88 -8.28
N VAL A 205 -5.82 -16.76 -7.13
CA VAL A 205 -5.60 -17.67 -5.99
C VAL A 205 -6.84 -18.41 -5.51
N LYS A 206 -8.03 -18.08 -6.05
CA LYS A 206 -9.30 -18.72 -5.66
C LYS A 206 -9.32 -20.24 -5.86
N ASN A 207 -8.62 -20.73 -6.88
CA ASN A 207 -8.52 -22.16 -7.20
C ASN A 207 -7.30 -22.83 -6.56
N GLY A 208 -6.66 -22.14 -5.62
CA GLY A 208 -5.43 -22.57 -4.97
C GLY A 208 -4.19 -21.88 -5.53
N TRP A 209 -3.11 -21.95 -4.76
CA TRP A 209 -1.81 -21.36 -5.07
C TRP A 209 -0.71 -22.16 -4.38
N ASP A 210 0.45 -22.31 -5.02
CA ASP A 210 1.58 -23.10 -4.49
C ASP A 210 2.85 -22.25 -4.44
N SER A 211 3.47 -22.18 -3.25
CA SER A 211 4.74 -21.49 -3.03
C SER A 211 5.94 -22.16 -3.71
N GLY A 212 5.79 -23.41 -4.15
CA GLY A 212 6.89 -24.25 -4.64
C GLY A 212 7.75 -24.86 -3.53
N ILE A 213 7.47 -24.54 -2.26
CA ILE A 213 8.17 -25.12 -1.09
C ILE A 213 7.24 -25.86 -0.12
N GLY A 214 6.00 -26.14 -0.55
CA GLY A 214 5.02 -26.94 0.20
C GLY A 214 3.92 -26.12 0.91
N ALA A 215 4.13 -24.83 1.15
CA ALA A 215 3.06 -23.94 1.60
C ALA A 215 2.11 -23.66 0.42
N ARG A 216 0.81 -23.86 0.63
CA ARG A 216 -0.19 -23.75 -0.42
C ARG A 216 -1.51 -23.19 0.10
N THR A 217 -2.21 -22.48 -0.77
CA THR A 217 -3.63 -22.17 -0.62
C THR A 217 -4.43 -23.24 -1.37
N VAL A 218 -5.48 -23.79 -0.75
CA VAL A 218 -6.27 -24.89 -1.34
C VAL A 218 -7.36 -24.33 -2.26
N SER A 219 -8.30 -23.58 -1.68
CA SER A 219 -9.28 -22.78 -2.40
C SER A 219 -9.68 -21.63 -1.49
N LEU A 220 -9.97 -20.48 -2.10
CA LEU A 220 -10.41 -19.28 -1.39
C LEU A 220 -11.79 -18.91 -1.90
N TYR A 221 -12.68 -18.57 -0.98
CA TYR A 221 -14.00 -18.03 -1.30
C TYR A 221 -14.14 -16.65 -0.64
N SER A 222 -14.38 -15.63 -1.46
CA SER A 222 -14.72 -14.29 -0.98
C SER A 222 -15.99 -13.85 -1.67
N ARG A 223 -17.07 -13.68 -0.89
CA ARG A 223 -18.35 -13.21 -1.41
C ARG A 223 -18.22 -11.87 -2.14
N ARG A 224 -17.38 -10.96 -1.63
CA ARG A 224 -17.11 -9.64 -2.22
C ARG A 224 -16.68 -9.77 -3.68
N TYR A 225 -15.73 -10.67 -3.96
CA TYR A 225 -15.14 -10.79 -5.29
C TYR A 225 -15.89 -11.76 -6.20
N GLU A 226 -16.56 -12.77 -5.65
CA GLU A 226 -17.46 -13.64 -6.45
C GLU A 226 -18.61 -12.84 -7.06
N ASP A 227 -19.22 -11.92 -6.29
CA ASP A 227 -20.29 -11.05 -6.79
C ASP A 227 -19.81 -10.04 -7.85
N MET A 228 -18.49 -9.81 -7.95
CA MET A 228 -17.85 -8.92 -8.93
C MET A 228 -17.38 -9.64 -10.20
N MET A 229 -17.40 -10.98 -10.22
CA MET A 229 -16.99 -11.76 -11.39
C MET A 229 -18.09 -11.77 -12.47
N PRO A 230 -17.72 -11.67 -13.76
CA PRO A 230 -18.66 -11.72 -14.87
C PRO A 230 -19.27 -13.12 -15.11
#